data_AF-A0A329B818-F1
#
_entry.id   AF-A0A329B818-F1
#
_cell.length_a   1.000
_cell.length_b   1.000
_cell.length_c   1.000
_cell.angle_alpha   90.00
_cell.angle_beta   90.00
_cell.angle_gamma   90.00
#
_symmetry.space_group_name_H-M   'P 1'
#
loop_
_entity.id
_entity.type
_entity.pdbx_description
1 polymer ?
#
loop_
_entity_poly.entity_id
_entity_poly.type
_entity_poly.pdbx_seq_one_letter_code
_entity_poly.pdbx_strand_id
1 'polypeptide(L)'
;MKLKCPACGALSSLDVLIASEGAREAVMLALRAPAPLGKRLIQYLALFRPLKRELSFERVASLLNELLPDIERAQVQRNGRDWSAPQVVWVTAIEVVLAARDAGKLQLPLKTHGYLYEVIASQTNQFEAKAETAREYRRQQGEGWRQGCGFIPAADALARDSPPLSKARRAPMPAFVKQTLNKTAS
;
A
#
# COMPACT_ATOMS: atom_id res chain seq x y z
N MET A 1 -28.19 20.49 -4.59
CA MET A 1 -27.34 19.92 -5.68
C MET A 1 -28.04 18.72 -6.31
N LYS A 2 -27.89 18.44 -7.63
CA LYS A 2 -28.57 17.31 -8.31
C LYS A 2 -27.59 16.19 -8.67
N LEU A 3 -28.04 14.95 -8.48
CA LEU A 3 -27.35 13.70 -8.78
C LEU A 3 -28.10 13.00 -9.93
N LYS A 4 -27.38 12.51 -10.94
CA LYS A 4 -27.95 11.71 -12.03
C LYS A 4 -27.50 10.27 -11.89
N CYS A 5 -28.43 9.34 -11.80
CA CYS A 5 -28.11 7.91 -11.80
C CYS A 5 -27.53 7.52 -13.17
N PRO A 6 -26.31 6.96 -13.25
CA PRO A 6 -25.71 6.56 -14.52
C PRO A 6 -26.38 5.32 -15.12
N ALA A 7 -27.13 4.53 -14.32
CA ALA A 7 -27.77 3.31 -14.79
C ALA A 7 -29.15 3.55 -15.43
N CYS A 8 -29.99 4.40 -14.85
CA CYS A 8 -31.37 4.64 -15.32
C CYS A 8 -31.68 6.10 -15.65
N GLY A 9 -30.75 7.03 -15.42
CA GLY A 9 -30.96 8.46 -15.69
C GLY A 9 -31.82 9.22 -14.67
N ALA A 10 -32.29 8.55 -13.61
CA ALA A 10 -33.06 9.20 -12.54
C ALA A 10 -32.31 10.38 -11.94
N LEU A 11 -33.02 11.48 -11.72
CA LEU A 11 -32.50 12.70 -11.09
C LEU A 11 -32.99 12.75 -9.65
N SER A 12 -32.06 12.86 -8.71
CA SER A 12 -32.36 13.08 -7.29
C SER A 12 -31.59 14.29 -6.77
N SER A 13 -32.17 15.04 -5.83
CA SER A 13 -31.41 16.05 -5.09
C SER A 13 -30.62 15.38 -3.98
N LEU A 14 -29.43 15.91 -3.68
CA LEU A 14 -28.64 15.45 -2.53
C LEU A 14 -29.41 15.63 -1.22
N ASP A 15 -30.21 16.69 -1.13
CA ASP A 15 -31.02 17.04 0.04
C ASP A 15 -32.02 15.92 0.39
N VAL A 16 -32.60 15.26 -0.61
CA VAL A 16 -33.51 14.12 -0.41
C VAL A 16 -32.78 12.90 0.15
N LEU A 17 -31.51 12.68 -0.21
CA LEU A 17 -30.73 11.60 0.37
C LEU A 17 -30.40 11.89 1.84
N ILE A 18 -29.93 13.11 2.14
CA ILE A 18 -29.55 13.54 3.50
C ILE A 18 -30.77 13.61 4.44
N ALA A 19 -31.99 13.80 3.91
CA ALA A 19 -33.20 13.76 4.72
C ALA A 19 -33.39 12.41 5.44
N SER A 20 -32.93 11.30 4.86
CA SER A 20 -32.92 9.99 5.53
C SER A 20 -31.89 9.95 6.66
N GLU A 21 -32.34 9.60 7.87
CA GLU A 21 -31.47 9.48 9.04
C GLU A 21 -30.30 8.51 8.81
N GLY A 22 -30.61 7.29 8.35
CA GLY A 22 -29.59 6.28 8.06
C GLY A 22 -28.62 6.72 6.96
N ALA A 23 -29.09 7.46 5.94
CA ALA A 23 -28.20 7.99 4.92
C ALA A 23 -27.29 9.10 5.45
N ARG A 24 -27.81 9.97 6.32
CA ARG A 24 -27.01 10.99 7.02
C ARG A 24 -25.90 10.33 7.83
N GLU A 25 -26.24 9.33 8.63
CA GLU A 25 -25.27 8.59 9.44
C GLU A 25 -24.20 7.91 8.57
N ALA A 26 -24.61 7.19 7.53
CA ALA A 26 -23.68 6.54 6.60
C ALA A 26 -22.73 7.54 5.92
N VAL A 27 -23.22 8.71 5.53
CA VAL A 27 -22.39 9.79 4.94
C VAL A 27 -21.41 10.34 5.97
N MET A 28 -21.85 10.62 7.20
CA MET A 28 -20.99 11.11 8.28
C MET A 28 -19.88 10.11 8.62
N LEU A 29 -20.19 8.80 8.66
CA LEU A 29 -19.20 7.75 8.86
C LEU A 29 -18.23 7.65 7.68
N ALA A 30 -18.72 7.76 6.45
CA ALA A 30 -17.87 7.74 5.25
C ALA A 30 -16.88 8.92 5.22
N LEU A 31 -17.26 10.09 5.75
CA LEU A 31 -16.37 11.25 5.84
C LEU A 31 -15.23 11.09 6.85
N ARG A 32 -15.33 10.14 7.79
CA ARG A 32 -14.22 9.78 8.70
C ARG A 32 -13.16 8.95 8.01
N ALA A 33 -13.50 8.30 6.90
CA ALA A 33 -12.55 7.46 6.17
C ALA A 33 -11.46 8.34 5.53
N PRO A 34 -10.18 7.94 5.62
CA PRO A 34 -9.09 8.62 4.94
C PRO A 34 -9.35 8.79 3.42
N ALA A 35 -9.09 9.98 2.87
CA ALA A 35 -9.46 10.35 1.49
C ALA A 35 -8.99 9.36 0.39
N PRO A 36 -7.75 8.81 0.41
CA PRO A 36 -7.32 7.79 -0.56
C PRO A 36 -8.17 6.51 -0.55
N LEU A 37 -8.82 6.21 0.58
CA LEU A 37 -9.54 4.98 0.82
C LEU A 37 -11.03 5.09 0.48
N GLY A 38 -11.62 6.29 0.54
CA GLY A 38 -13.06 6.51 0.41
C GLY A 38 -13.70 5.90 -0.85
N LYS A 39 -13.13 6.15 -2.04
CA LYS A 39 -13.66 5.58 -3.30
C LYS A 39 -13.63 4.05 -3.29
N ARG A 40 -12.55 3.46 -2.79
CA ARG A 40 -12.37 2.00 -2.74
C ARG A 40 -13.31 1.38 -1.71
N LEU A 41 -13.53 2.02 -0.57
CA LEU A 41 -14.51 1.60 0.43
C LEU A 41 -15.92 1.55 -0.14
N ILE A 42 -16.35 2.58 -0.88
CA ILE A 42 -17.69 2.58 -1.50
C ILE A 42 -17.85 1.40 -2.47
N GLN A 43 -16.83 1.13 -3.30
CA GLN A 43 -16.84 -0.02 -4.22
C GLN A 43 -16.87 -1.36 -3.48
N TYR A 44 -16.16 -1.45 -2.36
CA TYR A 44 -16.13 -2.63 -1.50
C TYR A 44 -17.47 -2.87 -0.78
N LEU A 45 -18.10 -1.83 -0.23
CA LEU A 45 -19.40 -1.94 0.43
C LEU A 45 -20.50 -2.40 -0.54
N ALA A 46 -20.38 -2.08 -1.82
CA ALA A 46 -21.30 -2.58 -2.84
C ALA A 46 -21.29 -4.13 -2.97
N LEU A 47 -20.22 -4.81 -2.53
CA LEU A 47 -20.14 -6.28 -2.52
C LEU A 47 -21.10 -6.94 -1.52
N PHE A 48 -21.61 -6.19 -0.55
CA PHE A 48 -22.60 -6.66 0.43
C PHE A 48 -24.04 -6.53 -0.09
N ARG A 49 -24.24 -5.96 -1.28
CA ARG A 49 -25.56 -5.77 -1.87
C ARG A 49 -26.19 -7.11 -2.26
N PRO A 50 -27.37 -7.47 -1.71
CA PRO A 50 -28.11 -8.65 -2.14
C PRO A 50 -28.57 -8.54 -3.61
N LEU A 51 -28.73 -9.68 -4.29
CA LEU A 51 -29.14 -9.69 -5.71
C LEU A 51 -30.57 -9.16 -5.93
N LYS A 52 -31.48 -9.44 -4.99
CA LYS A 52 -32.92 -9.12 -5.11
C LYS A 52 -33.35 -7.86 -4.35
N ARG A 53 -32.48 -7.29 -3.52
CA ARG A 53 -32.82 -6.17 -2.62
C ARG A 53 -31.73 -5.12 -2.62
N GLU A 54 -32.14 -3.89 -2.38
CA GLU A 54 -31.21 -2.78 -2.20
C GLU A 54 -30.50 -2.89 -0.84
N LEU A 55 -29.28 -2.37 -0.79
CA LEU A 55 -28.53 -2.26 0.46
C LEU A 55 -29.05 -1.04 1.23
N SER A 56 -29.66 -1.24 2.39
CA SER A 56 -30.15 -0.15 3.22
C SER A 56 -29.01 0.69 3.78
N PHE A 57 -29.24 1.99 3.98
CA PHE A 57 -28.24 2.88 4.56
C PHE A 57 -27.88 2.49 6.01
N GLU A 58 -28.82 1.96 6.77
CA GLU A 58 -28.55 1.39 8.11
C GLU A 58 -27.53 0.26 8.06
N ARG A 59 -27.64 -0.63 7.05
CA ARG A 59 -26.65 -1.70 6.87
C ARG A 59 -25.30 -1.14 6.43
N VAL A 60 -25.29 -0.12 5.59
CA VAL A 60 -24.04 0.59 5.20
C VAL A 60 -23.36 1.20 6.43
N ALA A 61 -24.11 1.91 7.29
CA ALA A 61 -23.59 2.50 8.52
C ALA A 61 -23.03 1.44 9.46
N SER A 62 -23.72 0.30 9.61
CA SER A 62 -23.25 -0.83 10.41
C SER A 62 -21.91 -1.38 9.89
N LEU A 63 -21.79 -1.62 8.58
CA LEU A 63 -20.55 -2.09 7.95
C LEU A 63 -19.40 -1.08 8.11
N LEU A 64 -19.68 0.21 8.04
CA LEU A 64 -18.66 1.24 8.27
C LEU A 64 -18.22 1.28 9.74
N ASN A 65 -19.14 1.13 10.69
CA ASN A 65 -18.82 1.05 12.11
C ASN A 65 -18.00 -0.20 12.46
N GLU A 66 -18.15 -1.30 11.71
CA GLU A 66 -17.30 -2.49 11.84
C GLU A 66 -15.85 -2.20 11.37
N LEU A 67 -15.67 -1.44 10.28
CA LEU A 67 -14.36 -1.22 9.65
C LEU A 67 -13.58 -0.03 10.21
N LEU A 68 -14.26 1.07 10.55
CA LEU A 68 -13.62 2.34 10.91
C LEU A 68 -12.66 2.23 12.10
N PRO A 69 -12.99 1.52 13.21
CA PRO A 69 -12.07 1.38 14.33
C PRO A 69 -10.73 0.75 13.94
N ASP A 70 -10.75 -0.25 13.05
CA ASP A 70 -9.54 -0.95 12.59
C ASP A 70 -8.73 -0.08 11.61
N ILE A 71 -9.42 0.68 10.75
CA ILE A 71 -8.79 1.66 9.86
C ILE A 71 -8.12 2.78 10.65
N GLU A 72 -8.80 3.32 11.67
CA GLU A 72 -8.29 4.40 12.53
C GLU A 72 -7.09 3.94 13.37
N ARG A 73 -7.10 2.68 13.85
CA ARG A 73 -5.98 2.06 14.57
C ARG A 73 -4.83 1.64 13.66
N ALA A 74 -5.04 1.61 12.35
CA ALA A 74 -4.11 1.04 11.36
C ALA A 74 -3.69 -0.41 11.70
N GLN A 75 -4.61 -1.18 12.27
CA GLN A 75 -4.38 -2.56 12.73
C GLN A 75 -5.66 -3.39 12.55
N VAL A 76 -5.51 -4.68 12.24
CA VAL A 76 -6.62 -5.62 12.10
C VAL A 76 -6.34 -6.87 12.92
N GLN A 77 -7.31 -7.32 13.71
CA GLN A 77 -7.20 -8.58 14.45
C GLN A 77 -7.75 -9.74 13.61
N ARG A 78 -6.90 -10.76 13.37
CA ARG A 78 -7.29 -11.95 12.61
C ARG A 78 -6.55 -13.18 13.14
N ASN A 79 -7.30 -14.26 13.38
CA ASN A 79 -6.77 -15.53 13.90
C ASN A 79 -6.01 -15.36 15.23
N GLY A 80 -6.49 -14.47 16.11
CA GLY A 80 -5.88 -14.20 17.42
C GLY A 80 -4.60 -13.35 17.39
N ARG A 81 -4.19 -12.86 16.22
CA ARG A 81 -3.02 -11.97 16.05
C ARG A 81 -3.45 -10.62 15.50
N ASP A 82 -2.79 -9.57 15.97
CA ASP A 82 -2.92 -8.22 15.41
C ASP A 82 -1.93 -8.05 14.25
N TRP A 83 -2.45 -7.60 13.11
CA TRP A 83 -1.70 -7.34 11.89
C TRP A 83 -1.59 -5.85 11.67
N SER A 84 -0.38 -5.36 11.39
CA SER A 84 -0.18 -3.98 10.97
C SER A 84 -0.85 -3.76 9.61
N ALA A 85 -1.80 -2.83 9.55
CA ALA A 85 -2.61 -2.53 8.39
C ALA A 85 -2.62 -1.00 8.16
N PRO A 86 -1.49 -0.41 7.74
CA PRO A 86 -1.47 1.00 7.35
C PRO A 86 -2.39 1.21 6.14
N GLN A 87 -2.79 2.46 5.91
CA GLN A 87 -3.76 2.80 4.88
C GLN A 87 -3.44 2.22 3.49
N VAL A 88 -2.15 2.15 3.12
CA VAL A 88 -1.70 1.57 1.84
C VAL A 88 -2.13 0.10 1.71
N VAL A 89 -2.01 -0.69 2.80
CA VAL A 89 -2.40 -2.11 2.83
C VAL A 89 -3.91 -2.27 2.67
N TRP A 90 -4.71 -1.37 3.25
CA TRP A 90 -6.15 -1.38 3.05
C TRP A 90 -6.56 -1.16 1.60
N VAL A 91 -5.92 -0.18 0.93
CA VAL A 91 -6.19 0.12 -0.49
C VAL A 91 -5.86 -1.09 -1.35
N THR A 92 -4.66 -1.67 -1.20
CA THR A 92 -4.23 -2.84 -1.99
C THR A 92 -5.07 -4.08 -1.67
N ALA A 93 -5.45 -4.29 -0.41
CA ALA A 93 -6.33 -5.39 -0.02
C ALA A 93 -7.72 -5.28 -0.65
N ILE A 94 -8.34 -4.10 -0.62
CA ILE A 94 -9.63 -3.89 -1.28
C ILE A 94 -9.51 -4.11 -2.80
N GLU A 95 -8.41 -3.66 -3.42
CA GLU A 95 -8.15 -3.91 -4.86
C GLU A 95 -8.09 -5.41 -5.18
N VAL A 96 -7.41 -6.19 -4.35
CA VAL A 96 -7.36 -7.65 -4.50
C VAL A 96 -8.75 -8.28 -4.36
N VAL A 97 -9.56 -7.84 -3.40
CA VAL A 97 -10.93 -8.34 -3.23
C VAL A 97 -11.80 -7.98 -4.44
N LEU A 98 -11.69 -6.75 -4.96
CA LEU A 98 -12.42 -6.33 -6.16
C LEU A 98 -11.99 -7.13 -7.39
N ALA A 99 -10.70 -7.39 -7.55
CA ALA A 99 -10.21 -8.25 -8.63
C ALA A 99 -10.71 -9.70 -8.50
N ALA A 100 -10.82 -10.22 -7.27
CA ALA A 100 -11.39 -11.55 -7.02
C ALA A 100 -12.88 -11.63 -7.37
N ARG A 101 -13.65 -10.55 -7.16
CA ARG A 101 -15.02 -10.42 -7.69
C ARG A 101 -15.01 -10.51 -9.21
N ASP A 102 -14.18 -9.71 -9.87
CA ASP A 102 -14.17 -9.61 -11.33
C ASP A 102 -13.75 -10.94 -11.99
N ALA A 103 -12.95 -11.73 -11.29
CA ALA A 103 -12.59 -13.10 -11.68
C ALA A 103 -13.66 -14.16 -11.35
N GLY A 104 -14.81 -13.79 -10.79
CA GLY A 104 -15.89 -14.71 -10.42
C GLY A 104 -15.56 -15.64 -9.25
N LYS A 105 -14.53 -15.33 -8.46
CA LYS A 105 -14.05 -16.20 -7.36
C LYS A 105 -14.78 -15.96 -6.03
N LEU A 106 -15.58 -14.89 -5.94
CA LEU A 106 -16.30 -14.51 -4.74
C LEU A 106 -17.78 -14.89 -4.83
N GLN A 107 -18.28 -15.49 -3.76
CA GLN A 107 -19.71 -15.70 -3.55
C GLN A 107 -20.32 -14.41 -3.00
N LEU A 108 -21.15 -13.76 -3.82
CA LEU A 108 -21.88 -12.55 -3.44
C LEU A 108 -23.33 -12.88 -3.01
N PRO A 109 -23.91 -12.11 -2.08
CA PRO A 109 -23.32 -10.98 -1.35
C PRO A 109 -22.32 -11.45 -0.29
N LEU A 110 -21.31 -10.61 -0.02
CA LEU A 110 -20.47 -10.83 1.16
C LEU A 110 -21.31 -10.70 2.43
N LYS A 111 -21.03 -11.56 3.41
CA LYS A 111 -21.71 -11.57 4.71
C LYS A 111 -20.91 -10.85 5.79
N THR A 112 -19.58 -10.95 5.73
CA THR A 112 -18.64 -10.42 6.73
C THR A 112 -17.37 -9.88 6.06
N HIS A 113 -16.55 -9.17 6.84
CA HIS A 113 -15.24 -8.66 6.41
C HIS A 113 -14.11 -9.70 6.47
N GLY A 114 -14.41 -10.96 6.82
CA GLY A 114 -13.39 -11.97 7.09
C GLY A 114 -12.43 -12.23 5.93
N TYR A 115 -12.93 -12.22 4.69
CA TYR A 115 -12.07 -12.37 3.50
C TYR A 115 -11.12 -11.18 3.32
N LEU A 116 -11.58 -9.95 3.57
CA LEU A 116 -10.73 -8.77 3.51
C LEU A 116 -9.62 -8.85 4.57
N TYR A 117 -9.97 -9.27 5.79
CA TYR A 117 -9.00 -9.40 6.89
C TYR A 117 -7.97 -10.51 6.61
N GLU A 118 -8.39 -11.59 5.95
CA GLU A 118 -7.48 -12.64 5.50
C GLU A 118 -6.49 -12.11 4.45
N VAL A 119 -6.96 -11.30 3.50
CA VAL A 119 -6.12 -10.66 2.48
C VAL A 119 -5.13 -9.68 3.11
N ILE A 120 -5.57 -8.89 4.10
CA ILE A 120 -4.70 -7.96 4.85
C ILE A 120 -3.62 -8.74 5.60
N ALA A 121 -4.01 -9.76 6.38
CA ALA A 121 -3.07 -10.60 7.12
C ALA A 121 -2.03 -11.26 6.20
N SER A 122 -2.47 -11.78 5.05
CA SER A 122 -1.58 -12.38 4.05
C SER A 122 -0.57 -11.37 3.49
N GLN A 123 -1.01 -10.14 3.16
CA GLN A 123 -0.11 -9.10 2.66
C GLN A 123 0.90 -8.66 3.71
N THR A 124 0.45 -8.40 4.94
CA THR A 124 1.33 -8.00 6.05
C THR A 124 2.37 -9.07 6.34
N ASN A 125 1.98 -10.35 6.36
CA ASN A 125 2.92 -11.47 6.51
C ASN A 125 3.97 -11.50 5.38
N GLN A 126 3.58 -11.24 4.14
CA GLN A 126 4.53 -11.15 3.01
C GLN A 126 5.49 -9.96 3.16
N PHE A 127 5.02 -8.81 3.66
CA PHE A 127 5.89 -7.66 3.93
C PHE A 127 6.89 -7.95 5.05
N GLU A 128 6.46 -8.61 6.13
CA GLU A 128 7.32 -9.05 7.22
C GLU A 128 8.40 -10.03 6.73
N ALA A 129 8.02 -11.06 5.97
CA ALA A 129 8.96 -12.03 5.40
C ALA A 129 9.98 -11.39 4.44
N LYS A 130 9.54 -10.42 3.61
CA LYS A 130 10.45 -9.64 2.75
C LYS A 130 11.40 -8.76 3.54
N ALA A 131 10.94 -8.17 4.65
CA ALA A 131 11.78 -7.36 5.52
C ALA A 131 12.82 -8.21 6.26
N GLU A 132 12.46 -9.42 6.69
CA GLU A 132 13.37 -10.36 7.34
C GLU A 132 14.45 -10.86 6.38
N THR A 133 14.06 -11.35 5.20
CA THR A 133 15.02 -11.81 4.16
C THR A 133 15.99 -10.70 3.73
N ALA A 134 15.51 -9.45 3.59
CA ALA A 134 16.38 -8.32 3.29
C ALA A 134 17.37 -7.99 4.43
N ARG A 135 16.96 -8.16 5.70
CA ARG A 135 17.83 -8.00 6.87
C ARG A 135 18.89 -9.11 6.92
N GLU A 136 18.50 -10.34 6.66
CA GLU A 136 19.42 -11.48 6.59
C GLU A 136 20.44 -11.32 5.46
N TYR A 137 19.99 -10.94 4.26
CA TYR A 137 20.87 -10.64 3.13
C TYR A 137 21.88 -9.53 3.47
N ARG A 138 21.44 -8.47 4.15
CA ARG A 138 22.34 -7.40 4.61
C ARG A 138 23.37 -7.88 5.63
N ARG A 139 22.99 -8.77 6.55
CA ARG A 139 23.94 -9.40 7.50
C ARG A 139 24.99 -10.20 6.75
N GLN A 140 24.57 -11.06 5.83
CA GLN A 140 25.47 -11.88 5.00
C GLN A 140 26.41 -11.01 4.13
N GLN A 141 25.91 -9.94 3.53
CA GLN A 141 26.74 -9.01 2.74
C GLN A 141 27.75 -8.22 3.60
N GLY A 142 27.37 -7.83 4.83
CA GLY A 142 28.27 -7.16 5.77
C GLY A 142 29.39 -8.08 6.30
N GLU A 143 29.13 -9.38 6.37
CA GLU A 143 30.14 -10.42 6.68
C GLU A 143 31.04 -10.73 5.47
N GLY A 144 30.52 -10.59 4.24
CA GLY A 144 31.28 -10.78 3.00
C GLY A 144 32.50 -9.86 2.84
N TRP A 145 32.43 -8.61 3.32
CA TRP A 145 33.60 -7.71 3.36
C TRP A 145 34.68 -8.14 4.36
N ARG A 146 34.34 -8.89 5.43
CA ARG A 146 35.32 -9.47 6.35
C ARG A 146 35.90 -10.79 5.88
N GLN A 147 35.16 -11.59 5.12
CA GLN A 147 35.63 -12.90 4.63
C GLN A 147 36.45 -12.82 3.33
N GLY A 148 36.28 -11.78 2.51
CA GLY A 148 37.06 -11.58 1.28
C GLY A 148 38.40 -10.85 1.46
N CYS A 149 38.57 -10.13 2.56
CA CYS A 149 39.88 -9.61 2.95
C CYS A 149 40.57 -10.67 3.79
N GLY A 150 41.26 -11.61 3.12
CA GLY A 150 42.23 -12.45 3.82
C GLY A 150 43.10 -11.56 4.69
N PHE A 151 43.29 -11.94 5.95
CA PHE A 151 44.23 -11.28 6.84
C PHE A 151 45.60 -11.34 6.15
N ILE A 152 46.02 -10.27 5.48
CA ILE A 152 47.38 -10.18 4.94
C ILE A 152 48.25 -9.95 6.18
N PRO A 153 49.15 -10.88 6.56
CA PRO A 153 50.14 -10.60 7.58
C PRO A 153 50.88 -9.33 7.17
N ALA A 154 51.17 -8.42 8.11
CA ALA A 154 51.86 -7.17 7.78
C ALA A 154 53.17 -7.37 6.99
N ALA A 155 53.81 -8.54 7.12
CA ALA A 155 54.97 -8.95 6.35
C ALA A 155 54.69 -9.13 4.83
N ASP A 156 53.52 -9.65 4.46
CA ASP A 156 53.14 -9.87 3.05
C ASP A 156 52.64 -8.59 2.37
N ALA A 157 52.21 -7.59 3.14
CA ALA A 157 51.80 -6.28 2.60
C ALA A 157 52.99 -5.46 2.06
N LEU A 158 54.22 -5.75 2.51
CA LEU A 158 55.43 -5.04 2.11
C LEU A 158 56.19 -5.70 0.94
N ALA A 159 55.77 -6.89 0.50
CA ALA A 159 56.47 -7.69 -0.51
C ALA A 159 55.82 -7.67 -1.91
N ARG A 160 55.01 -6.67 -2.22
CA ARG A 160 54.66 -6.37 -3.61
C ARG A 160 55.56 -5.25 -4.09
N ASP A 161 56.48 -5.59 -4.99
CA ASP A 161 57.08 -4.65 -5.92
C ASP A 161 55.95 -3.76 -6.46
N SER A 162 55.90 -2.54 -5.93
CA SER A 162 54.98 -1.54 -6.41
C SER A 162 55.37 -1.26 -7.86
N PRO A 163 54.51 -1.51 -8.85
CA PRO A 163 54.81 -1.01 -10.19
C PRO A 163 54.98 0.51 -10.07
N PRO A 164 55.98 1.12 -10.71
CA PRO A 164 56.23 2.54 -10.58
C PRO A 164 54.95 3.29 -10.90
N LEU A 165 54.64 4.31 -10.10
CA LEU A 165 53.53 5.23 -10.35
C LEU A 165 53.71 5.83 -11.76
N SER A 166 53.10 5.19 -12.75
CA SER A 166 53.00 5.77 -14.08
C SER A 166 52.21 7.06 -13.91
N LYS A 167 52.81 8.19 -14.30
CA LYS A 167 52.15 9.50 -14.28
C LYS A 167 50.85 9.34 -15.06
N ALA A 168 49.71 9.42 -14.36
CA ALA A 168 48.41 9.45 -15.00
C ALA A 168 48.45 10.56 -16.06
N ARG A 169 48.36 10.19 -17.34
CA ARG A 169 48.08 11.16 -18.39
C ARG A 169 46.74 11.80 -18.02
N ARG A 170 46.74 13.10 -17.76
CA ARG A 170 45.51 13.87 -17.54
C ARG A 170 44.59 13.63 -18.74
N ALA A 171 43.52 12.88 -18.53
CA ALA A 171 42.43 12.84 -19.50
C ALA A 171 41.81 14.24 -19.57
N PRO A 172 41.54 14.79 -20.77
CA PRO A 172 40.85 16.06 -20.90
C PRO A 172 39.45 15.95 -20.27
N MET A 173 39.07 17.01 -19.58
CA MET A 173 37.81 17.12 -18.83
C MET A 173 36.60 16.74 -19.70
N PRO A 174 35.68 15.87 -19.22
CA PRO A 174 34.51 15.44 -19.98
C PRO A 174 33.63 16.63 -20.38
N ALA A 175 33.17 16.66 -21.63
CA ALA A 175 32.45 17.80 -22.22
C ALA A 175 31.18 18.22 -21.43
N PHE A 176 30.51 17.27 -20.77
CA PHE A 176 29.34 17.53 -19.92
C PHE A 176 29.67 18.45 -18.74
N VAL A 177 30.88 18.37 -18.17
CA VAL A 177 31.28 19.20 -17.01
C VAL A 177 31.57 20.64 -17.43
N LYS A 178 31.93 20.89 -18.69
CA LYS A 178 32.09 22.26 -19.22
C LYS A 178 30.73 22.95 -19.44
N GLN A 179 29.69 22.18 -19.78
CA GLN A 179 28.35 22.72 -20.02
C GLN A 179 27.62 23.13 -18.72
N THR A 180 27.89 22.44 -17.61
CA THR A 180 27.31 22.80 -16.31
C THR A 180 27.91 24.07 -15.73
N LEU A 181 29.20 24.34 -15.98
CA LEU A 181 29.89 25.54 -15.50
C LEU A 181 29.47 26.82 -16.25
N ASN A 182 29.17 26.72 -17.54
CA ASN A 182 28.74 27.88 -18.34
C ASN A 182 27.26 28.25 -18.14
N LYS A 183 26.43 27.36 -17.60
CA LYS A 183 25.00 27.64 -17.32
C LYS A 183 24.75 28.37 -16.01
N THR A 184 25.73 28.43 -15.12
CA THR A 184 25.65 29.16 -13.83
C THR A 184 26.22 30.59 -13.92
N ALA A 185 26.60 31.04 -15.12
CA ALA A 185 27.21 32.35 -15.36
C ALA A 185 26.42 33.21 -16.36
N SER A 186 25.11 32.97 -16.53
CA SER A 186 24.20 33.88 -17.24
C SER A 186 22.89 34.04 -16.48
#